data_AF-A0A522RC94-F1
#
_entry.id   AF-A0A522RC94-F1
#
_cell.length_a   1.000
_cell.length_b   1.000
_cell.length_c   1.000
_cell.angle_alpha   90.00
_cell.angle_beta   90.00
_cell.angle_gamma   90.00
#
_symmetry.space_group_name_H-M   'P 1'
#
loop_
_entity.id
_entity.type
_entity.pdbx_description
1 polymer ?
#
loop_
_entity_poly.entity_id
_entity_poly.type
_entity_poly.pdbx_seq_one_letter_code
_entity_poly.pdbx_strand_id
1 'polypeptide(L)'
;MKLKIYLTAVLIMLSVQSFAQQKPPKSKNLVLILIDGYRWQELFHGVEYDLLTNREYNTMDSLKRMKEFWSDNVNERRAKLMPFTWNYIAKHGQIYGDRDLGNEVNVKNPYWISYPGRAEVLSGFVDLKVNSNSYGINTNPNVLEFLNHQKGYEGKAVTFACWSATGRCLNKPNSKMLINVPWKNQEDNSITWENIEGNHLTNEERLANEIQHYAPKIFGDDERLDFEVYALAKSYIQAKHPKVIYIDFGDTDEYAHEDKYDHYLLDAHNLDAMIEKLWEMM
;
A
#
# COMPACT_ATOMS: atom_id res chain seq x y z
N MET A 1 44.00 -1.65 38.05
CA MET A 1 42.84 -0.79 37.73
C MET A 1 42.97 -0.13 36.36
N LYS A 2 44.07 0.58 36.06
CA LYS A 2 44.30 1.26 34.77
C LYS A 2 44.24 0.32 33.55
N LEU A 3 44.83 -0.88 33.61
CA LEU A 3 44.81 -1.85 32.50
C LEU A 3 43.40 -2.33 32.13
N LYS A 4 42.50 -2.50 33.11
CA LYS A 4 41.09 -2.87 32.87
C LYS A 4 40.34 -1.74 32.16
N ILE A 5 40.60 -0.48 32.54
CA ILE A 5 40.01 0.70 31.90
C ILE A 5 40.43 0.80 30.43
N TYR A 6 41.72 0.57 30.13
CA TYR A 6 42.21 0.55 28.74
C TYR A 6 41.61 -0.60 27.93
N LEU A 7 41.48 -1.80 28.50
CA LEU A 7 40.82 -2.93 27.82
C LEU A 7 39.34 -2.65 27.53
N THR A 8 38.60 -2.08 28.48
CA THR A 8 37.20 -1.71 28.28
C THR A 8 37.04 -0.63 27.22
N ALA A 9 37.93 0.38 27.20
CA ALA A 9 37.92 1.42 26.17
C ALA A 9 38.21 0.86 24.77
N VAL A 10 39.14 -0.09 24.65
CA VAL A 10 39.44 -0.77 23.38
C VAL A 10 38.28 -1.64 22.92
N LEU A 11 37.62 -2.37 23.83
CA LEU A 11 36.42 -3.16 23.53
C LEU A 11 35.25 -2.28 23.07
N ILE A 12 35.06 -1.11 23.69
CA ILE A 12 34.04 -0.15 23.27
C ILE A 12 34.38 0.41 21.88
N MET A 13 35.62 0.84 21.62
CA MET A 13 36.01 1.32 20.29
C MET A 13 35.86 0.25 19.19
N LEU A 14 36.20 -1.01 19.48
CA LEU A 14 36.01 -2.12 18.55
C LEU A 14 34.52 -2.38 18.27
N SER A 15 33.65 -2.29 19.28
CA SER A 15 32.21 -2.44 19.09
C SER A 15 31.59 -1.33 18.24
N VAL A 16 32.07 -0.08 18.37
CA VAL A 16 31.58 1.06 17.56
C VAL A 16 32.00 0.93 16.09
N GLN A 17 33.17 0.34 15.80
CA GLN A 17 33.60 0.09 14.42
C GLN A 17 32.79 -1.02 13.72
N SER A 18 32.30 -2.02 14.45
CA SER A 18 31.49 -3.11 13.88
C SER A 18 30.11 -2.64 13.39
N PHE A 19 29.50 -1.65 14.03
CA PHE A 19 28.21 -1.09 13.59
C PHE A 19 28.32 -0.09 12.43
N ALA A 20 29.50 0.53 12.23
CA ALA A 20 29.73 1.51 11.18
C ALA A 20 30.04 0.91 9.79
N GLN A 21 30.21 -0.42 9.69
CA GLN A 21 30.55 -1.12 8.44
C GLN A 21 29.34 -1.77 7.73
N GLN A 22 28.11 -1.41 8.07
CA GLN A 22 27.00 -1.72 7.18
C GLN A 22 27.18 -0.89 5.91
N LYS A 23 27.58 -1.53 4.80
CA LYS A 23 27.52 -0.90 3.48
C LYS A 23 26.14 -0.28 3.36
N PRO A 24 26.02 1.01 2.99
CA PRO A 24 24.70 1.60 2.80
C PRO A 24 23.92 0.66 1.89
N PRO A 25 22.65 0.35 2.23
CA PRO A 25 21.85 -0.58 1.44
C PRO A 25 21.96 -0.17 -0.02
N LYS A 26 22.32 -1.12 -0.88
CA LYS A 26 22.52 -0.88 -2.31
C LYS A 26 21.24 -0.45 -3.01
N SER A 27 20.08 -0.60 -2.35
CA SER A 27 18.79 -0.26 -2.95
C SER A 27 18.72 1.24 -3.24
N LYS A 28 18.52 1.56 -4.52
CA LYS A 28 18.27 2.93 -5.02
C LYS A 28 16.80 3.12 -5.40
N ASN A 29 15.95 2.16 -5.06
CA ASN A 29 14.53 2.16 -5.42
C ASN A 29 13.69 2.02 -4.14
N LEU A 30 12.53 2.67 -4.14
CA LEU A 30 11.52 2.61 -3.09
C LEU A 30 10.19 2.22 -3.72
N VAL A 31 9.54 1.22 -3.15
CA VAL A 31 8.16 0.85 -3.46
C VAL A 31 7.38 0.92 -2.17
N LEU A 32 6.39 1.82 -2.12
CA LEU A 32 5.45 1.96 -1.03
C LEU A 32 4.09 1.45 -1.53
N ILE A 33 3.54 0.47 -0.83
CA ILE A 33 2.19 -0.04 -1.09
C ILE A 33 1.34 0.24 0.14
N LEU A 34 0.20 0.87 -0.07
CA LEU A 34 -0.83 1.10 0.95
C LEU A 34 -2.07 0.31 0.55
N ILE A 35 -2.67 -0.37 1.52
CA ILE A 35 -3.92 -1.11 1.37
C ILE A 35 -4.91 -0.47 2.34
N ASP A 36 -6.01 0.08 1.83
CA ASP A 36 -7.02 0.75 2.64
C ASP A 36 -7.98 -0.26 3.29
N GLY A 37 -8.44 0.03 4.49
CA GLY A 37 -9.40 -0.84 5.19
C GLY A 37 -8.90 -2.22 5.62
N TYR A 38 -7.65 -2.60 5.32
CA TYR A 38 -7.14 -3.92 5.71
C TYR A 38 -6.83 -4.01 7.21
N ARG A 39 -7.46 -4.98 7.86
CA ARG A 39 -7.41 -5.15 9.31
C ARG A 39 -6.20 -5.97 9.75
N TRP A 40 -5.63 -5.59 10.89
CA TRP A 40 -4.52 -6.31 11.49
C TRP A 40 -4.92 -7.74 11.91
N GLN A 41 -6.19 -7.97 12.24
CA GLN A 41 -6.69 -9.30 12.57
C GLN A 41 -6.46 -10.28 11.42
N GLU A 42 -6.88 -9.95 10.19
CA GLU A 42 -6.62 -10.82 9.05
C GLU A 42 -5.13 -10.98 8.76
N LEU A 43 -4.33 -9.91 8.94
CA LEU A 43 -2.89 -10.00 8.77
C LEU A 43 -2.29 -11.05 9.72
N PHE A 44 -2.53 -10.92 11.03
CA PHE A 44 -1.83 -11.72 12.04
C PHE A 44 -2.51 -13.04 12.40
N HIS A 45 -3.84 -13.10 12.29
CA HIS A 45 -4.66 -14.26 12.67
C HIS A 45 -5.16 -15.06 11.46
N GLY A 46 -5.09 -14.48 10.25
CA GLY A 46 -5.82 -15.01 9.10
C GLY A 46 -7.32 -14.79 9.25
N VAL A 47 -8.11 -15.64 8.61
CA VAL A 47 -9.58 -15.48 8.61
C VAL A 47 -10.20 -15.66 10.00
N GLU A 48 -11.18 -14.81 10.32
CA GLU A 48 -11.97 -14.87 11.55
C GLU A 48 -13.18 -15.82 11.39
N TYR A 49 -13.31 -16.77 12.33
CA TYR A 49 -14.34 -17.83 12.23
C TYR A 49 -15.77 -17.28 12.24
N ASP A 50 -16.05 -16.37 13.16
CA ASP A 50 -17.40 -15.84 13.38
C ASP A 50 -17.86 -15.04 12.16
N LEU A 51 -16.94 -14.29 11.53
CA LEU A 51 -17.23 -13.57 10.29
C LEU A 51 -17.35 -14.51 9.10
N LEU A 52 -16.49 -15.53 8.99
CA LEU A 52 -16.49 -16.49 7.88
C LEU A 52 -17.77 -17.34 7.83
N THR A 53 -18.37 -17.62 8.98
CA THR A 53 -19.56 -18.47 9.12
C THR A 53 -20.87 -17.71 9.21
N ASN A 54 -20.83 -16.39 9.44
CA ASN A 54 -22.03 -15.56 9.48
C ASN A 54 -22.58 -15.30 8.06
N ARG A 55 -23.81 -15.72 7.81
CA ARG A 55 -24.49 -15.54 6.51
C ARG A 55 -24.81 -14.09 6.18
N GLU A 56 -24.83 -13.20 7.17
CA GLU A 56 -25.00 -11.77 6.94
C GLU A 56 -23.85 -11.17 6.13
N TYR A 57 -22.62 -11.64 6.40
CA TYR A 57 -21.42 -11.08 5.79
C TYR A 57 -20.91 -11.85 4.57
N ASN A 58 -21.65 -12.87 4.13
CA ASN A 58 -21.16 -13.81 3.13
C ASN A 58 -22.27 -14.21 2.16
N THR A 59 -21.99 -14.04 0.86
CA THR A 59 -22.92 -14.36 -0.23
C THR A 59 -22.49 -15.59 -1.04
N MET A 60 -21.19 -15.92 -1.05
CA MET A 60 -20.64 -17.08 -1.75
C MET A 60 -20.69 -18.36 -0.89
N ASP A 61 -20.35 -19.51 -1.49
CA ASP A 61 -20.34 -20.82 -0.82
C ASP A 61 -19.37 -20.90 0.37
N SER A 62 -19.95 -21.06 1.57
CA SER A 62 -19.21 -21.21 2.83
C SER A 62 -18.28 -22.43 2.89
N LEU A 63 -18.64 -23.57 2.29
CA LEU A 63 -17.82 -24.79 2.37
C LEU A 63 -16.53 -24.62 1.58
N LYS A 64 -16.60 -23.94 0.43
CA LYS A 64 -15.43 -23.63 -0.39
C LYS A 64 -14.46 -22.71 0.37
N ARG A 65 -14.94 -21.59 0.93
CA ARG A 65 -14.07 -20.65 1.67
C ARG A 65 -13.48 -21.26 2.95
N MET A 66 -14.26 -22.06 3.69
CA MET A 66 -13.75 -22.81 4.84
C MET A 66 -12.59 -23.71 4.41
N LYS A 67 -12.72 -24.42 3.29
CA LYS A 67 -11.63 -25.27 2.78
C LYS A 67 -10.41 -24.46 2.32
N GLU A 68 -10.63 -23.32 1.68
CA GLU A 68 -9.56 -22.48 1.13
C GLU A 68 -8.77 -21.75 2.21
N PHE A 69 -9.46 -21.13 3.16
CA PHE A 69 -8.83 -20.18 4.08
C PHE A 69 -8.76 -20.63 5.55
N TRP A 70 -9.60 -21.57 6.00
CA TRP A 70 -9.60 -21.96 7.43
C TRP A 70 -8.49 -22.95 7.78
N SER A 71 -7.91 -22.75 8.97
CA SER A 71 -7.16 -23.76 9.72
C SER A 71 -7.28 -23.45 11.22
N ASP A 72 -7.30 -24.49 12.05
CA ASP A 72 -7.23 -24.33 13.51
C ASP A 72 -5.84 -23.85 13.96
N ASN A 73 -4.82 -24.00 13.10
CA ASN A 73 -3.49 -23.44 13.32
C ASN A 73 -3.41 -22.03 12.72
N VAL A 74 -3.25 -21.02 13.58
CA VAL A 74 -3.15 -19.61 13.17
C VAL A 74 -2.05 -19.34 12.14
N ASN A 75 -0.90 -20.03 12.24
CA ASN A 75 0.20 -19.86 11.29
C ASN A 75 -0.16 -20.37 9.89
N GLU A 76 -0.90 -21.47 9.82
CA GLU A 76 -1.40 -22.00 8.56
C GLU A 76 -2.53 -21.12 8.03
N ARG A 77 -3.44 -20.67 8.91
CA ARG A 77 -4.60 -19.85 8.54
C ARG A 77 -4.19 -18.52 7.90
N ARG A 78 -3.26 -17.78 8.52
CA ARG A 78 -2.73 -16.53 7.94
C ARG A 78 -1.94 -16.75 6.65
N ALA A 79 -1.22 -17.87 6.55
CA ALA A 79 -0.50 -18.24 5.32
C ALA A 79 -1.42 -18.76 4.19
N LYS A 80 -2.63 -19.24 4.51
CA LYS A 80 -3.67 -19.52 3.51
C LYS A 80 -4.26 -18.24 2.93
N LEU A 81 -4.52 -17.24 3.79
CA LEU A 81 -5.09 -15.96 3.36
C LEU A 81 -4.08 -15.10 2.59
N MET A 82 -2.87 -14.91 3.12
CA MET A 82 -1.79 -14.13 2.47
C MET A 82 -0.50 -14.96 2.34
N PRO A 83 -0.43 -15.87 1.36
CA PRO A 83 0.71 -16.76 1.17
C PRO A 83 2.06 -16.05 0.99
N PHE A 84 2.15 -15.02 0.14
CA PHE A 84 3.39 -14.30 -0.12
C PHE A 84 3.86 -13.54 1.12
N THR A 85 2.94 -12.86 1.81
CA THR A 85 3.25 -12.18 3.07
C THR A 85 3.85 -13.12 4.11
N TRP A 86 3.21 -14.26 4.38
CA TRP A 86 3.65 -15.14 5.47
C TRP A 86 4.73 -16.16 5.07
N ASN A 87 4.76 -16.59 3.81
CA ASN A 87 5.75 -17.56 3.36
C ASN A 87 7.04 -16.90 2.85
N TYR A 88 6.98 -15.65 2.40
CA TYR A 88 8.12 -14.91 1.87
C TYR A 88 8.45 -13.65 2.69
N ILE A 89 7.57 -12.65 2.76
CA ILE A 89 7.87 -11.36 3.41
C ILE A 89 8.26 -11.56 4.88
N ALA A 90 7.52 -12.36 5.64
CA ALA A 90 7.83 -12.63 7.05
C ALA A 90 9.23 -13.25 7.27
N LYS A 91 9.78 -13.94 6.27
CA LYS A 91 11.10 -14.60 6.34
C LYS A 91 12.24 -13.74 5.79
N HIS A 92 11.94 -12.81 4.89
CA HIS A 92 12.94 -11.99 4.17
C HIS A 92 12.85 -10.49 4.48
N GLY A 93 11.86 -10.10 5.28
CA GLY A 93 11.57 -8.74 5.68
C GLY A 93 11.20 -8.69 7.17
N GLN A 94 10.43 -7.69 7.54
CA GLN A 94 9.97 -7.47 8.91
C GLN A 94 8.48 -7.13 8.87
N ILE A 95 7.72 -7.65 9.83
CA ILE A 95 6.30 -7.37 9.99
C ILE A 95 6.11 -6.77 11.39
N TYR A 96 5.39 -5.66 11.48
CA TYR A 96 5.10 -4.92 12.72
C TYR A 96 3.60 -4.71 12.85
N GLY A 97 3.10 -4.50 14.08
CA GLY A 97 1.68 -4.27 14.35
C GLY A 97 0.92 -5.45 14.97
N ASP A 98 1.62 -6.50 15.41
CA ASP A 98 1.00 -7.62 16.12
C ASP A 98 0.56 -7.18 17.53
N ARG A 99 -0.73 -6.89 17.68
CA ARG A 99 -1.29 -6.36 18.92
C ARG A 99 -1.32 -7.40 20.04
N ASP A 100 -1.35 -8.70 19.71
CA ASP A 100 -1.29 -9.76 20.73
C ASP A 100 0.08 -9.80 21.41
N LEU A 101 1.11 -9.30 20.72
CA LEU A 101 2.47 -9.13 21.24
C LEU A 101 2.73 -7.73 21.81
N GLY A 102 1.71 -6.87 21.89
CA GLY A 102 1.84 -5.47 22.32
C GLY A 102 2.63 -4.60 21.33
N ASN A 103 2.75 -5.01 20.07
CA ASN A 103 3.41 -4.24 19.02
C ASN A 103 2.40 -3.31 18.35
N GLU A 104 2.46 -2.02 18.68
CA GLU A 104 1.55 -1.01 18.16
C GLU A 104 2.17 -0.24 16.98
N VAL A 105 1.50 -0.30 15.83
CA VAL A 105 1.77 0.57 14.68
C VAL A 105 0.54 1.46 14.49
N ASN A 106 0.46 2.51 15.30
CA ASN A 106 -0.70 3.40 15.33
C ASN A 106 -0.42 4.71 14.58
N VAL A 107 -1.44 5.20 13.89
CA VAL A 107 -1.49 6.59 13.45
C VAL A 107 -1.69 7.52 14.66
N LYS A 108 -1.18 8.75 14.57
CA LYS A 108 -1.31 9.79 15.59
C LYS A 108 -2.47 10.73 15.32
N ASN A 109 -2.99 10.79 14.09
CA ASN A 109 -4.15 11.61 13.79
C ASN A 109 -5.38 11.12 14.60
N PRO A 110 -6.23 12.04 15.09
CA PRO A 110 -7.37 11.67 15.93
C PRO A 110 -8.62 11.24 15.13
N TYR A 111 -8.52 11.15 13.80
CA TYR A 111 -9.67 11.02 12.91
C TYR A 111 -9.92 9.57 12.49
N TRP A 112 -8.85 8.79 12.31
CA TRP A 112 -8.92 7.35 11.97
C TRP A 112 -9.78 7.08 10.72
N ILE A 113 -9.62 7.93 9.71
CA ILE A 113 -10.24 7.79 8.39
C ILE A 113 -9.17 7.95 7.28
N SER A 114 -9.51 7.48 6.09
CA SER A 114 -8.63 7.22 4.95
C SER A 114 -7.72 8.39 4.53
N TYR A 115 -8.26 9.60 4.31
CA TYR A 115 -7.44 10.73 3.85
C TYR A 115 -6.45 11.21 4.94
N PRO A 116 -6.87 11.60 6.17
CA PRO A 116 -5.93 11.93 7.23
C PRO A 116 -4.86 10.86 7.50
N GLY A 117 -5.22 9.57 7.38
CA GLY A 117 -4.27 8.45 7.46
C GLY A 117 -3.21 8.50 6.37
N ARG A 118 -3.61 8.61 5.10
CA ARG A 118 -2.67 8.77 3.96
C ARG A 118 -1.79 10.00 4.12
N ALA A 119 -2.37 11.13 4.52
CA ALA A 119 -1.62 12.37 4.73
C ALA A 119 -0.54 12.19 5.81
N GLU A 120 -0.85 11.54 6.93
CA GLU A 120 0.12 11.27 7.98
C GLU A 120 1.24 10.33 7.51
N VAL A 121 0.90 9.24 6.82
CA VAL A 121 1.90 8.28 6.30
C VAL A 121 2.85 8.95 5.31
N LEU A 122 2.32 9.79 4.42
CA LEU A 122 3.09 10.40 3.33
C LEU A 122 3.88 11.65 3.78
N SER A 123 3.38 12.42 4.74
CA SER A 123 4.03 13.62 5.27
C SER A 123 4.89 13.36 6.51
N GLY A 124 4.65 12.28 7.25
CA GLY A 124 5.35 11.94 8.49
C GLY A 124 4.95 12.77 9.71
N PHE A 125 3.87 13.56 9.62
CA PHE A 125 3.32 14.34 10.73
C PHE A 125 1.80 14.51 10.60
N VAL A 126 1.15 14.90 11.70
CA VAL A 126 -0.30 15.16 11.75
C VAL A 126 -0.56 16.65 11.53
N ASP A 127 -1.36 16.96 10.52
CA ASP A 127 -2.00 18.27 10.37
C ASP A 127 -3.48 18.16 10.74
N LEU A 128 -3.86 18.78 11.86
CA LEU A 128 -5.23 18.73 12.35
C LEU A 128 -6.24 19.39 11.41
N LYS A 129 -5.82 20.16 10.41
CA LYS A 129 -6.73 20.69 9.38
C LYS A 129 -7.21 19.59 8.42
N VAL A 130 -6.37 18.59 8.15
CA VAL A 130 -6.72 17.44 7.31
C VAL A 130 -7.55 16.47 8.15
N ASN A 131 -8.85 16.74 8.27
CA ASN A 131 -9.75 16.09 9.23
C ASN A 131 -10.93 15.35 8.61
N SER A 132 -10.94 15.19 7.28
CA SER A 132 -12.06 14.62 6.53
C SER A 132 -11.60 14.02 5.21
N ASN A 133 -12.27 12.98 4.74
CA ASN A 133 -12.14 12.43 3.38
C ASN A 133 -12.53 13.46 2.29
N SER A 134 -13.33 14.47 2.65
CA SER A 134 -13.70 15.60 1.77
C SER A 134 -12.75 16.79 1.88
N TYR A 135 -11.64 16.70 2.63
CA TYR A 135 -10.67 17.79 2.75
C TYR A 135 -10.13 18.22 1.38
N GLY A 136 -9.82 19.50 1.18
CA GLY A 136 -9.33 20.00 -0.10
C GLY A 136 -7.94 19.46 -0.51
N ILE A 137 -7.28 20.19 -1.41
CA ILE A 137 -5.89 19.90 -1.77
C ILE A 137 -4.98 20.04 -0.54
N ASN A 138 -4.22 19.00 -0.21
CA ASN A 138 -3.24 19.02 0.86
C ASN A 138 -1.92 19.60 0.35
N THR A 139 -1.51 20.75 0.88
CA THR A 139 -0.26 21.42 0.50
C THR A 139 0.94 21.02 1.38
N ASN A 140 0.75 20.12 2.35
CA ASN A 140 1.85 19.65 3.18
C ASN A 140 2.91 18.94 2.33
N PRO A 141 4.21 19.11 2.66
CA PRO A 141 5.25 18.35 2.00
C PRO A 141 5.03 16.85 2.24
N ASN A 142 5.31 16.04 1.22
CA ASN A 142 5.27 14.59 1.32
C ASN A 142 6.59 13.98 0.82
N VAL A 143 6.88 12.78 1.29
CA VAL A 143 8.14 12.08 1.01
C VAL A 143 8.32 11.77 -0.48
N LEU A 144 7.24 11.51 -1.22
CA LEU A 144 7.30 11.16 -2.64
C LEU A 144 7.75 12.35 -3.49
N GLU A 145 7.13 13.52 -3.29
CA GLU A 145 7.52 14.75 -3.99
C GLU A 145 8.89 15.26 -3.51
N PHE A 146 9.23 15.07 -2.24
CA PHE A 146 10.59 15.33 -1.76
C PHE A 146 11.62 14.49 -2.53
N LEU A 147 11.38 13.18 -2.68
CA LEU A 147 12.27 12.27 -3.43
C LEU A 147 12.31 12.62 -4.92
N ASN A 148 11.18 13.01 -5.52
CA ASN A 148 11.10 13.46 -6.91
C ASN A 148 11.94 14.72 -7.21
N HIS A 149 12.35 15.47 -6.18
CA HIS A 149 13.24 16.63 -6.32
C HIS A 149 14.72 16.32 -6.03
N GLN A 150 15.06 15.09 -5.64
CA GLN A 150 16.44 14.73 -5.32
C GLN A 150 17.23 14.33 -6.56
N LYS A 151 18.52 14.70 -6.55
CA LYS A 151 19.48 14.35 -7.61
C LYS A 151 19.47 12.86 -7.93
N GLY A 152 19.10 12.53 -9.17
CA GLY A 152 19.04 11.19 -9.71
C GLY A 152 17.68 10.51 -9.55
N TYR A 153 16.68 11.18 -8.97
CA TYR A 153 15.29 10.73 -8.83
C TYR A 153 14.29 11.65 -9.55
N GLU A 154 14.76 12.75 -10.16
CA GLU A 154 13.89 13.70 -10.85
C GLU A 154 13.08 13.05 -11.97
N GLY A 155 11.76 13.17 -11.88
CA GLY A 155 10.83 12.57 -12.82
C GLY A 155 10.78 11.04 -12.75
N LYS A 156 11.29 10.44 -11.66
CA LYS A 156 11.31 8.98 -11.44
C LYS A 156 10.50 8.54 -10.23
N ALA A 157 9.75 9.45 -9.62
CA ALA A 157 8.71 9.11 -8.68
C ALA A 157 7.36 9.03 -9.41
N VAL A 158 6.55 8.03 -9.08
CA VAL A 158 5.22 7.82 -9.65
C VAL A 158 4.24 7.30 -8.61
N THR A 159 2.96 7.60 -8.80
CA THR A 159 1.84 7.08 -8.00
C THR A 159 0.76 6.49 -8.90
N PHE A 160 0.23 5.34 -8.49
CA PHE A 160 -1.02 4.76 -9.01
C PHE A 160 -1.95 4.52 -7.82
N ALA A 161 -3.14 5.12 -7.81
CA ALA A 161 -4.08 4.96 -6.70
C ALA A 161 -5.49 4.62 -7.17
N CYS A 162 -6.20 3.87 -6.32
CA CYS A 162 -7.61 3.55 -6.45
C CYS A 162 -8.50 4.79 -6.29
N TRP A 163 -8.19 5.70 -5.37
CA TRP A 163 -9.15 6.71 -4.93
C TRP A 163 -8.78 8.16 -5.30
N SER A 164 -9.77 8.95 -5.72
CA SER A 164 -9.57 10.35 -6.15
C SER A 164 -8.94 11.25 -5.08
N ALA A 165 -9.24 10.99 -3.79
CA ALA A 165 -8.70 11.80 -2.71
C ALA A 165 -7.20 11.62 -2.54
N THR A 166 -6.61 10.50 -2.96
CA THR A 166 -5.16 10.33 -2.96
C THR A 166 -4.48 11.36 -3.85
N GLY A 167 -5.10 11.75 -4.97
CA GLY A 167 -4.64 12.86 -5.79
C GLY A 167 -4.67 14.21 -5.04
N ARG A 168 -5.72 14.46 -4.25
CA ARG A 168 -5.79 15.66 -3.39
C ARG A 168 -4.72 15.62 -2.29
N CYS A 169 -4.50 14.45 -1.69
CA CYS A 169 -3.52 14.21 -0.64
C CYS A 169 -2.08 14.47 -1.11
N LEU A 170 -1.79 14.15 -2.37
CA LEU A 170 -0.47 14.31 -2.99
C LEU A 170 -0.29 15.66 -3.70
N ASN A 171 -1.21 16.61 -3.52
CA ASN A 171 -1.17 17.92 -4.17
C ASN A 171 -1.08 17.82 -5.71
N LYS A 172 -1.82 16.89 -6.32
CA LYS A 172 -1.72 16.57 -7.76
C LYS A 172 -1.72 17.79 -8.69
N PRO A 173 -2.58 18.82 -8.52
CA PRO A 173 -2.56 19.99 -9.41
C PRO A 173 -1.23 20.76 -9.46
N ASN A 174 -0.41 20.66 -8.40
CA ASN A 174 0.87 21.37 -8.28
C ASN A 174 2.07 20.41 -8.31
N SER A 175 1.85 19.10 -8.41
CA SER A 175 2.90 18.09 -8.35
C SER A 175 3.59 17.94 -9.70
N LYS A 176 4.90 17.70 -9.67
CA LYS A 176 5.67 17.29 -10.86
C LYS A 176 5.79 15.79 -11.02
N MET A 177 5.28 15.03 -10.04
CA MET A 177 5.22 13.59 -10.05
C MET A 177 4.05 13.12 -10.92
N LEU A 178 4.20 12.00 -11.63
CA LEU A 178 3.05 11.32 -12.21
C LEU A 178 2.20 10.76 -11.07
N ILE A 179 0.96 11.21 -10.97
CA ILE A 179 -0.03 10.72 -10.01
C ILE A 179 -1.24 10.27 -10.82
N ASN A 180 -1.36 8.97 -11.09
CA ASN A 180 -2.47 8.39 -11.85
C ASN A 180 -3.59 7.94 -10.89
N VAL A 181 -4.75 8.58 -10.99
CA VAL A 181 -5.93 8.30 -10.16
C VAL A 181 -7.22 8.47 -10.98
N PRO A 182 -8.38 7.93 -10.56
CA PRO A 182 -9.66 8.49 -11.00
C PRO A 182 -9.77 9.91 -10.44
N TRP A 183 -9.62 10.92 -11.29
CA TRP A 183 -9.50 12.30 -10.87
C TRP A 183 -10.84 13.02 -10.85
N LYS A 184 -11.25 13.47 -9.66
CA LYS A 184 -12.40 14.36 -9.47
C LYS A 184 -11.97 15.82 -9.54
N ASN A 185 -12.30 16.47 -10.65
CA ASN A 185 -12.06 17.90 -10.83
C ASN A 185 -12.83 18.70 -9.76
N GLN A 186 -12.14 19.62 -9.09
CA GLN A 186 -12.72 20.40 -7.99
C GLN A 186 -13.60 21.57 -8.46
N GLU A 187 -13.46 21.99 -9.72
CA GLU A 187 -14.23 23.11 -10.30
C GLU A 187 -15.62 22.67 -10.78
N ASP A 188 -15.70 21.52 -11.47
CA ASP A 188 -16.93 21.06 -12.12
C ASP A 188 -17.42 19.67 -11.65
N ASN A 189 -16.71 19.03 -10.70
CA ASN A 189 -16.98 17.68 -10.20
C ASN A 189 -16.94 16.56 -11.25
N SER A 190 -16.41 16.83 -12.45
CA SER A 190 -16.22 15.79 -13.46
C SER A 190 -15.18 14.77 -12.99
N ILE A 191 -15.41 13.51 -13.35
CA ILE A 191 -14.49 12.41 -13.06
C ILE A 191 -13.77 12.01 -14.33
N THR A 192 -12.44 11.98 -14.29
CA THR A 192 -11.59 11.49 -15.38
C THR A 192 -10.77 10.30 -14.92
N TRP A 193 -10.94 9.16 -15.58
CA TRP A 193 -10.12 7.98 -15.34
C TRP A 193 -8.83 8.12 -16.15
N GLU A 194 -7.74 8.43 -15.47
CA GLU A 194 -6.51 8.85 -16.14
C GLU A 194 -5.81 7.69 -16.85
N ASN A 195 -5.48 7.92 -18.12
CA ASN A 195 -4.64 7.02 -18.89
C ASN A 195 -3.15 7.29 -18.60
N ILE A 196 -2.32 6.27 -18.79
CA ILE A 196 -0.88 6.45 -18.98
C ILE A 196 -0.67 7.13 -20.34
N GLU A 197 0.06 8.24 -20.35
CA GLU A 197 0.33 9.04 -21.55
C GLU A 197 1.80 8.92 -22.02
N GLY A 198 2.01 9.09 -23.32
CA GLY A 198 3.34 9.15 -23.93
C GLY A 198 3.37 8.78 -25.41
N ASN A 199 4.40 9.25 -26.14
CA ASN A 199 4.51 9.04 -27.59
C ASN A 199 4.71 7.56 -27.99
N HIS A 200 5.18 6.72 -27.07
CA HIS A 200 5.52 5.32 -27.31
C HIS A 200 5.05 4.44 -26.15
N LEU A 201 3.72 4.30 -26.03
CA LEU A 201 3.15 3.34 -25.08
C LEU A 201 3.47 1.90 -25.52
N THR A 202 3.67 1.00 -24.58
CA THR A 202 3.76 -0.44 -24.86
C THR A 202 2.35 -1.02 -25.14
N ASN A 203 2.28 -2.28 -25.56
CA ASN A 203 0.98 -2.94 -25.73
C ASN A 203 0.30 -3.17 -24.38
N GLU A 204 1.07 -3.42 -23.33
CA GLU A 204 0.61 -3.61 -21.97
C GLU A 204 0.05 -2.30 -21.39
N GLU A 205 0.74 -1.17 -21.60
CA GLU A 205 0.25 0.16 -21.19
C GLU A 205 -1.05 0.52 -21.95
N ARG A 206 -1.13 0.22 -23.26
CA ARG A 206 -2.35 0.40 -24.05
C ARG A 206 -3.50 -0.46 -23.55
N LEU A 207 -3.24 -1.74 -23.27
CA LEU A 207 -4.27 -2.66 -22.78
C LEU A 207 -4.74 -2.24 -21.39
N ALA A 208 -3.84 -1.85 -20.47
CA ALA A 208 -4.21 -1.36 -19.15
C ALA A 208 -5.07 -0.08 -19.24
N ASN A 209 -4.71 0.85 -20.13
CA ASN A 209 -5.52 2.02 -20.41
C ASN A 209 -6.90 1.65 -20.98
N GLU A 210 -6.99 0.65 -21.85
CA GLU A 210 -8.25 0.23 -22.46
C GLU A 210 -9.19 -0.42 -21.44
N ILE A 211 -8.71 -1.44 -20.73
CA ILE A 211 -9.56 -2.27 -19.87
C ILE A 211 -10.15 -1.50 -18.69
N GLN A 212 -9.46 -0.44 -18.21
CA GLN A 212 -10.00 0.35 -17.10
C GLN A 212 -11.32 1.04 -17.44
N HIS A 213 -11.57 1.33 -18.73
CA HIS A 213 -12.82 1.98 -19.16
C HIS A 213 -13.95 0.97 -19.42
N TYR A 214 -13.68 -0.33 -19.33
CA TYR A 214 -14.70 -1.38 -19.43
C TYR A 214 -15.11 -1.96 -18.07
N ALA A 215 -14.30 -1.75 -17.03
CA ALA A 215 -14.60 -2.28 -15.72
C ALA A 215 -15.91 -1.69 -15.17
N PRO A 216 -16.71 -2.50 -14.46
CA PRO A 216 -17.90 -1.99 -13.80
C PRO A 216 -17.50 -1.11 -12.61
N LYS A 217 -18.12 0.06 -12.51
CA LYS A 217 -17.90 1.03 -11.43
C LYS A 217 -18.68 0.66 -10.17
N ILE A 218 -18.35 -0.49 -9.59
CA ILE A 218 -19.10 -1.07 -8.46
C ILE A 218 -18.94 -0.27 -7.16
N PHE A 219 -17.83 0.48 -7.01
CA PHE A 219 -17.53 1.34 -5.86
C PHE A 219 -17.69 2.84 -6.16
N GLY A 220 -18.51 3.17 -7.17
CA GLY A 220 -18.73 4.54 -7.60
C GLY A 220 -17.73 5.01 -8.65
N ASP A 221 -17.80 6.31 -8.98
CA ASP A 221 -17.01 6.86 -10.08
C ASP A 221 -15.59 7.24 -9.68
N ASP A 222 -15.34 7.55 -8.40
CA ASP A 222 -14.07 8.12 -7.91
C ASP A 222 -13.17 7.12 -7.17
N GLU A 223 -13.54 5.83 -7.24
CA GLU A 223 -12.82 4.65 -6.75
C GLU A 223 -12.60 3.69 -7.94
N ARG A 224 -11.35 3.28 -8.16
CA ARG A 224 -10.93 2.34 -9.20
C ARG A 224 -10.60 1.00 -8.54
N LEU A 225 -11.00 -0.10 -9.18
CA LEU A 225 -10.75 -1.43 -8.66
C LEU A 225 -9.25 -1.77 -8.63
N ASP A 226 -8.84 -2.51 -7.62
CA ASP A 226 -7.42 -2.77 -7.36
C ASP A 226 -6.72 -3.51 -8.50
N PHE A 227 -7.43 -4.38 -9.22
CA PHE A 227 -6.85 -5.06 -10.39
C PHE A 227 -6.49 -4.07 -11.52
N GLU A 228 -7.23 -2.97 -11.65
CA GLU A 228 -6.97 -1.92 -12.64
C GLU A 228 -5.79 -1.06 -12.21
N VAL A 229 -5.73 -0.69 -10.92
CA VAL A 229 -4.57 -0.02 -10.32
C VAL A 229 -3.31 -0.86 -10.53
N TYR A 230 -3.39 -2.17 -10.27
CA TYR A 230 -2.31 -3.11 -10.51
C TYR A 230 -1.89 -3.18 -11.98
N ALA A 231 -2.84 -3.28 -12.92
CA ALA A 231 -2.53 -3.35 -14.34
C ALA A 231 -1.80 -2.09 -14.85
N LEU A 232 -2.28 -0.92 -14.45
CA LEU A 232 -1.66 0.37 -14.77
C LEU A 232 -0.26 0.48 -14.14
N ALA A 233 -0.14 0.20 -12.84
CA ALA A 233 1.14 0.27 -12.15
C ALA A 233 2.16 -0.70 -12.73
N LYS A 234 1.79 -1.97 -12.91
CA LYS A 234 2.67 -3.02 -13.44
C LYS A 234 3.17 -2.68 -14.83
N SER A 235 2.27 -2.33 -15.75
CA SER A 235 2.64 -2.00 -17.14
C SER A 235 3.60 -0.80 -17.19
N TYR A 236 3.34 0.24 -16.39
CA TYR A 236 4.22 1.40 -16.29
C TYR A 236 5.59 1.05 -15.70
N ILE A 237 5.63 0.27 -14.61
CA ILE A 237 6.89 -0.12 -13.95
C ILE A 237 7.78 -0.91 -14.93
N GLN A 238 7.20 -1.83 -15.70
CA GLN A 238 7.91 -2.59 -16.72
C GLN A 238 8.43 -1.71 -17.85
N ALA A 239 7.65 -0.73 -18.29
CA ALA A 239 8.00 0.11 -19.43
C ALA A 239 9.01 1.22 -19.07
N LYS A 240 8.91 1.80 -17.87
CA LYS A 240 9.60 3.05 -17.52
C LYS A 240 10.64 2.91 -16.40
N HIS A 241 10.62 1.82 -15.65
CA HIS A 241 11.55 1.57 -14.54
C HIS A 241 11.70 2.78 -13.58
N PRO A 242 10.60 3.28 -12.99
CA PRO A 242 10.66 4.35 -11.99
C PRO A 242 11.48 3.91 -10.78
N LYS A 243 11.95 4.88 -10.00
CA LYS A 243 12.76 4.64 -8.79
C LYS A 243 11.94 4.74 -7.52
N VAL A 244 10.90 5.55 -7.50
CA VAL A 244 9.99 5.67 -6.36
C VAL A 244 8.60 5.38 -6.87
N ILE A 245 7.96 4.37 -6.31
CA ILE A 245 6.63 3.93 -6.71
C ILE A 245 5.76 3.97 -5.47
N TYR A 246 4.62 4.63 -5.57
CA TYR A 246 3.54 4.51 -4.59
C TYR A 246 2.34 3.86 -5.25
N ILE A 247 1.84 2.78 -4.65
CA ILE A 247 0.63 2.09 -5.09
C ILE A 247 -0.36 2.09 -3.92
N ASP A 248 -1.58 2.47 -4.19
CA ASP A 248 -2.62 2.68 -3.19
C ASP A 248 -3.86 1.91 -3.64
N PHE A 249 -4.20 0.89 -2.86
CA PHE A 249 -5.26 -0.09 -3.10
C PHE A 249 -6.41 0.12 -2.12
N GLY A 250 -7.65 -0.14 -2.53
CA GLY A 250 -8.87 0.26 -1.81
C GLY A 250 -9.98 -0.78 -1.73
N ASP A 251 -9.96 -1.88 -2.52
CA ASP A 251 -11.09 -2.80 -2.61
C ASP A 251 -11.45 -3.42 -1.24
N THR A 252 -10.47 -3.69 -0.37
CA THR A 252 -10.71 -4.16 1.00
C THR A 252 -11.52 -3.18 1.85
N ASP A 253 -11.36 -1.87 1.69
CA ASP A 253 -12.15 -0.88 2.44
C ASP A 253 -13.61 -0.89 1.98
N GLU A 254 -13.82 -0.88 0.66
CA GLU A 254 -15.14 -0.89 0.05
C GLU A 254 -15.93 -2.15 0.40
N TYR A 255 -15.32 -3.34 0.28
CA TYR A 255 -16.00 -4.58 0.69
C TYR A 255 -16.27 -4.66 2.19
N ALA A 256 -15.42 -4.05 3.03
CA ALA A 256 -15.69 -3.94 4.46
C ALA A 256 -16.88 -3.01 4.75
N HIS A 257 -16.99 -1.88 4.02
CA HIS A 257 -18.12 -0.96 4.11
C HIS A 257 -19.44 -1.58 3.64
N GLU A 258 -19.39 -2.50 2.67
CA GLU A 258 -20.56 -3.24 2.20
C GLU A 258 -20.91 -4.48 3.04
N ASP A 259 -20.20 -4.72 4.16
CA ASP A 259 -20.37 -5.90 5.00
C ASP A 259 -20.12 -7.23 4.23
N LYS A 260 -19.32 -7.22 3.16
CA LYS A 260 -19.04 -8.38 2.30
C LYS A 260 -17.71 -9.05 2.65
N TYR A 261 -17.68 -9.73 3.79
CA TYR A 261 -16.46 -10.37 4.30
C TYR A 261 -15.87 -11.41 3.33
N ASP A 262 -16.71 -12.13 2.59
CA ASP A 262 -16.21 -13.10 1.62
C ASP A 262 -15.48 -12.47 0.42
N HIS A 263 -15.97 -11.32 -0.05
CA HIS A 263 -15.27 -10.52 -1.06
C HIS A 263 -14.00 -9.87 -0.49
N TYR A 264 -14.06 -9.33 0.73
CA TYR A 264 -12.90 -8.80 1.44
C TYR A 264 -11.75 -9.81 1.56
N LEU A 265 -12.06 -11.08 1.89
CA LEU A 265 -11.05 -12.14 1.97
C LEU A 265 -10.45 -12.51 0.61
N LEU A 266 -11.30 -12.59 -0.42
CA LEU A 266 -10.84 -12.88 -1.78
C LEU A 266 -9.93 -11.76 -2.28
N ASP A 267 -10.30 -10.51 -1.99
CA ASP A 267 -9.51 -9.35 -2.38
C ASP A 267 -8.18 -9.29 -1.63
N ALA A 268 -8.16 -9.48 -0.30
CA ALA A 268 -6.92 -9.58 0.46
C ALA A 268 -5.96 -10.67 -0.07
N HIS A 269 -6.51 -11.82 -0.48
CA HIS A 269 -5.74 -12.89 -1.11
C HIS A 269 -5.18 -12.49 -2.49
N ASN A 270 -6.00 -11.82 -3.30
CA ASN A 270 -5.60 -11.33 -4.62
C ASN A 270 -4.55 -10.23 -4.52
N LEU A 271 -4.70 -9.28 -3.58
CA LEU A 271 -3.72 -8.24 -3.28
C LEU A 271 -2.37 -8.82 -2.91
N ASP A 272 -2.33 -9.82 -2.02
CA ASP A 272 -1.09 -10.52 -1.67
C ASP A 272 -0.41 -11.14 -2.90
N ALA A 273 -1.19 -11.75 -3.81
CA ALA A 273 -0.69 -12.30 -5.06
C ALA A 273 -0.24 -11.20 -6.05
N MET A 274 -0.95 -10.07 -6.14
CA MET A 274 -0.55 -8.92 -6.96
C MET A 274 0.79 -8.36 -6.48
N ILE A 275 0.96 -8.21 -5.16
CA ILE A 275 2.20 -7.76 -4.52
C ILE A 275 3.35 -8.75 -4.80
N GLU A 276 3.10 -10.06 -4.71
CA GLU A 276 4.08 -11.08 -5.11
C GLU A 276 4.53 -10.88 -6.56
N LYS A 277 3.59 -10.69 -7.49
CA LYS A 277 3.92 -10.54 -8.92
C LYS A 277 4.64 -9.23 -9.22
N LEU A 278 4.38 -8.16 -8.47
CA LEU A 278 5.19 -6.94 -8.55
C LEU A 278 6.60 -7.21 -8.03
N TRP A 279 6.73 -7.89 -6.88
CA TRP A 279 8.02 -8.23 -6.29
C TRP A 279 8.89 -9.09 -7.20
N GLU A 280 8.35 -10.17 -7.76
CA GLU A 280 9.09 -11.08 -8.66
C GLU A 280 9.61 -10.40 -9.94
N MET A 281 8.95 -9.32 -10.34
CA MET A 281 9.23 -8.58 -11.57
C MET A 281 10.35 -7.53 -11.39
N MET A 282 10.61 -7.08 -10.17
CA MET A 282 11.53 -5.98 -9.84
C MET A 282 12.90 -6.47 -9.39
#